data_AF-A0A923R3J9-F1
#
_entry.id   AF-A0A923R3J9-F1
#
_cell.length_a   1.000
_cell.length_b   1.000
_cell.length_c   1.000
_cell.angle_alpha   90.00
_cell.angle_beta   90.00
_cell.angle_gamma   90.00
#
_symmetry.space_group_name_H-M   'P 1'
#
loop_
_entity.id
_entity.type
_entity.pdbx_description
1 polymer ?
#
loop_
_entity_poly.entity_id
_entity_poly.type
_entity_poly.pdbx_seq_one_letter_code
_entity_poly.pdbx_strand_id
1 'polypeptide(L)'
;MFLALLFSCNSGKNIIKKDIQSQLISLESGFINPPDSVQTSVYWYWMSDNISKEGVVKDLQSMKKVGINRAFIGNIGYESTPYGKVKLFSDEWWDILHTALKTATELNIEIGIFNSPGWSQSGGPWIKPSQSMRYLSSSETSVKGPKNLNIKLDKPGPEFQDVRVIAFKAPEKYGSTLADFNPKLRASQPVENLENLIDGNQETVVPLPAGTSLALDIETKENFTARSFVIHPEHKKLRANAEIQVKENNSYRTIRSFEINRSNDNLNVGFDPYGPIAISIPPTTSKNFRIVFSKATPNFGIAELQVSSSPAVESFTEKTLAKMFQTPLPYWN
;
A
#
# COMPACT_ATOMS: atom_id res chain seq x y z
N MET A 1 65.39 -56.98 0.84
CA MET A 1 64.53 -56.43 1.90
C MET A 1 63.51 -55.51 1.25
N PHE A 2 62.50 -56.14 0.63
CA PHE A 2 61.41 -55.52 -0.12
C PHE A 2 60.14 -56.10 0.50
N LEU A 3 59.35 -55.28 1.21
CA LEU A 3 57.91 -55.44 1.52
C LEU A 3 57.62 -54.64 2.79
N ALA A 4 57.05 -53.44 2.64
CA ALA A 4 56.12 -52.82 3.59
C ALA A 4 55.87 -51.38 3.15
N LEU A 5 54.98 -51.16 2.16
CA LEU A 5 54.38 -49.85 1.88
C LEU A 5 53.27 -49.99 0.81
N LEU A 6 52.25 -50.82 1.07
CA LEU A 6 51.06 -50.91 0.21
C LEU A 6 49.73 -50.99 0.99
N PHE A 7 49.62 -50.37 2.18
CA PHE A 7 48.37 -50.45 2.97
C PHE A 7 47.70 -49.13 3.37
N SER A 8 48.16 -47.95 2.94
CA SER A 8 47.61 -46.69 3.47
C SER A 8 46.63 -45.91 2.57
N CYS A 9 46.42 -46.30 1.31
CA CYS A 9 45.43 -45.63 0.43
C CYS A 9 44.06 -46.34 0.40
N ASN A 10 43.96 -47.58 0.88
CA ASN A 10 42.72 -48.36 0.86
C ASN A 10 41.86 -48.13 2.12
N SER A 11 42.49 -47.74 3.23
CA SER A 11 41.82 -47.39 4.50
C SER A 11 40.99 -46.12 4.37
N GLY A 12 41.53 -45.05 3.77
CA GLY A 12 40.81 -43.77 3.58
C GLY A 12 39.57 -43.87 2.68
N LYS A 13 39.62 -44.64 1.58
CA LYS A 13 38.46 -44.86 0.71
C LYS A 13 37.36 -45.70 1.37
N ASN A 14 37.73 -46.66 2.22
CA ASN A 14 36.78 -47.47 2.97
C ASN A 14 36.13 -46.68 4.11
N ILE A 15 36.84 -45.74 4.74
CA ILE A 15 36.29 -44.82 5.75
C ILE A 15 35.25 -43.90 5.08
N ILE A 16 35.60 -43.24 3.96
CA ILE A 16 34.67 -42.34 3.24
C ILE A 16 33.41 -43.08 2.77
N LYS A 17 33.53 -44.30 2.24
CA LYS A 17 32.35 -45.10 1.84
C LYS A 17 31.48 -45.49 3.03
N LYS A 18 32.09 -45.85 4.16
CA LYS A 18 31.37 -46.22 5.39
C LYS A 18 30.64 -45.02 6.00
N ASP A 19 31.25 -43.84 5.96
CA ASP A 19 30.64 -42.59 6.43
C ASP A 19 29.44 -42.19 5.57
N ILE A 20 29.57 -42.23 4.24
CA ILE A 20 28.45 -41.97 3.32
C ILE A 20 27.31 -42.97 3.53
N GLN A 21 27.63 -44.26 3.70
CA GLN A 21 26.63 -45.29 3.96
C GLN A 21 25.92 -45.06 5.30
N SER A 22 26.64 -44.66 6.34
CA SER A 22 26.04 -44.35 7.65
C SER A 22 25.13 -43.11 7.59
N GLN A 23 25.51 -42.10 6.81
CA GLN A 23 24.70 -40.90 6.58
C GLN A 23 23.43 -41.23 5.79
N LEU A 24 23.53 -42.07 4.75
CA LEU A 24 22.37 -42.52 3.98
C LEU A 24 21.40 -43.33 4.84
N ILE A 25 21.89 -44.23 5.70
CA ILE A 25 21.06 -44.98 6.65
C ILE A 25 20.37 -44.02 7.63
N SER A 26 21.09 -43.02 8.15
CA SER A 26 20.52 -42.00 9.03
C SER A 26 19.45 -41.16 8.33
N LEU A 27 19.67 -40.79 7.06
CA LEU A 27 18.72 -40.04 6.25
C LEU A 27 17.48 -40.87 5.94
N GLU A 28 17.65 -42.12 5.52
CA GLU A 28 16.55 -43.06 5.27
C GLU A 28 15.72 -43.28 6.54
N SER A 29 16.37 -43.54 7.68
CA SER A 29 15.68 -43.71 8.97
C SER A 29 14.92 -42.44 9.38
N GLY A 30 15.51 -41.25 9.22
CA GLY A 30 14.86 -39.98 9.53
C GLY A 30 13.78 -39.57 8.53
N PHE A 31 13.83 -40.08 7.30
CA PHE A 31 12.78 -39.88 6.30
C PHE A 31 11.58 -40.79 6.56
N ILE A 32 11.82 -42.07 6.90
CA ILE A 32 10.76 -43.03 7.26
C ILE A 32 10.14 -42.66 8.63
N ASN A 33 10.97 -42.23 9.59
CA ASN A 33 10.55 -41.82 10.93
C ASN A 33 11.05 -40.39 11.22
N PRO A 34 10.35 -39.36 10.72
CA PRO A 34 10.68 -37.98 11.01
C PRO A 34 10.77 -37.74 12.54
N PRO A 35 11.83 -37.08 13.02
CA PRO A 35 11.95 -36.76 14.44
C PRO A 35 10.91 -35.70 14.84
N ASP A 36 10.57 -35.64 16.13
CA ASP A 36 9.59 -34.66 16.67
C ASP A 36 9.97 -33.19 16.40
N SER A 37 11.25 -32.90 16.13
CA SER A 37 11.72 -31.58 15.71
C SER A 37 11.18 -31.15 14.35
N VAL A 38 10.70 -32.09 13.52
CA VAL A 38 10.02 -31.82 12.24
C VAL A 38 8.52 -31.71 12.53
N GLN A 39 8.06 -30.47 12.71
CA GLN A 39 6.69 -30.21 13.13
C GLN A 39 5.76 -29.98 11.94
N THR A 40 4.63 -30.69 11.95
CA THR A 40 3.51 -30.44 11.03
C THR A 40 2.58 -29.43 11.69
N SER A 41 2.48 -28.25 11.08
CA SER A 41 1.78 -27.10 11.65
C SER A 41 0.51 -26.76 10.87
N VAL A 42 -0.51 -26.25 11.56
CA VAL A 42 -1.74 -25.76 10.92
C VAL A 42 -2.18 -24.40 11.48
N TYR A 43 -2.84 -23.60 10.65
CA TYR A 43 -3.70 -22.53 11.17
C TYR A 43 -4.99 -23.14 11.69
N TRP A 44 -5.35 -22.77 12.91
CA TRP A 44 -6.58 -23.21 13.57
C TRP A 44 -7.42 -21.98 13.87
N TYR A 45 -8.27 -21.63 12.90
CA TYR A 45 -9.10 -20.45 13.01
C TYR A 45 -10.38 -20.73 13.77
N TRP A 46 -10.61 -19.92 14.78
CA TRP A 46 -11.85 -19.87 15.54
C TRP A 46 -12.77 -18.85 14.88
N MET A 47 -13.77 -19.37 14.17
CA MET A 47 -14.53 -18.62 13.18
C MET A 47 -15.77 -17.97 13.79
N SER A 48 -15.91 -16.66 13.66
CA SER A 48 -17.10 -15.86 14.00
C SER A 48 -17.71 -16.24 15.35
N ASP A 49 -16.92 -16.30 16.42
CA ASP A 49 -17.37 -16.65 17.79
C ASP A 49 -17.99 -18.05 17.96
N ASN A 50 -17.88 -18.93 16.96
CA ASN A 50 -18.40 -20.29 17.00
C ASN A 50 -17.34 -21.26 17.52
N ILE A 51 -17.19 -21.28 18.85
CA ILE A 51 -16.26 -22.16 19.55
C ILE A 51 -16.92 -22.81 20.77
N SER A 52 -16.40 -23.96 21.18
CA SER A 52 -16.85 -24.66 22.40
C SER A 52 -15.71 -25.47 23.01
N LYS A 53 -15.80 -25.77 24.32
CA LYS A 53 -14.85 -26.65 25.01
C LYS A 53 -14.75 -28.03 24.39
N GLU A 54 -15.91 -28.62 24.07
CA GLU A 54 -15.96 -29.95 23.48
C GLU A 54 -15.33 -29.95 22.08
N GLY A 55 -15.58 -28.90 21.28
CA GLY A 55 -14.99 -28.74 19.96
C GLY A 55 -13.48 -28.67 20.01
N VAL A 56 -12.91 -27.81 20.86
CA VAL A 56 -11.44 -27.66 20.94
C VAL A 56 -10.72 -28.93 21.37
N VAL A 57 -11.33 -29.74 22.24
CA VAL A 57 -10.78 -31.04 22.64
C VAL A 57 -10.77 -32.01 21.47
N LYS A 58 -11.89 -32.13 20.76
CA LYS A 58 -12.03 -33.04 19.62
C LYS A 58 -11.11 -32.65 18.46
N ASP A 59 -10.97 -31.36 18.19
CA ASP A 59 -10.06 -30.84 17.17
C ASP A 59 -8.62 -31.27 17.45
N LEU A 60 -8.13 -31.04 18.68
CA LEU A 60 -6.76 -31.40 19.06
C LEU A 60 -6.52 -32.91 19.07
N GLN A 61 -7.48 -33.71 19.52
CA GLN A 61 -7.41 -35.18 19.43
C GLN A 61 -7.33 -35.65 17.98
N SER A 62 -8.11 -35.04 17.08
CA SER A 62 -8.08 -35.32 15.65
C SER A 62 -6.74 -34.92 15.03
N MET A 63 -6.22 -33.73 15.35
CA MET A 63 -4.89 -33.27 14.95
C MET A 63 -3.81 -34.26 15.35
N LYS A 64 -3.81 -34.71 16.61
CA LYS A 64 -2.83 -35.68 17.11
C LYS A 64 -2.89 -36.99 16.34
N LYS A 65 -4.10 -37.50 16.08
CA LYS A 65 -4.33 -38.76 15.36
C LYS A 65 -3.72 -38.77 13.96
N VAL A 66 -3.67 -37.61 13.30
CA VAL A 66 -3.12 -37.46 11.94
C VAL A 66 -1.69 -36.90 11.90
N GLY A 67 -1.02 -36.79 13.06
CA GLY A 67 0.39 -36.37 13.13
C GLY A 67 0.64 -34.87 13.12
N ILE A 68 -0.40 -34.03 13.31
CA ILE A 68 -0.22 -32.59 13.54
C ILE A 68 0.25 -32.39 14.98
N ASN A 69 1.34 -31.64 15.15
CA ASN A 69 1.98 -31.39 16.45
C ASN A 69 2.22 -29.90 16.72
N ARG A 70 1.72 -29.00 15.87
CA ARG A 70 1.64 -27.57 16.14
C ARG A 70 0.37 -26.95 15.52
N ALA A 71 -0.26 -26.03 16.24
CA ALA A 71 -1.40 -25.25 15.73
C ALA A 71 -1.30 -23.78 16.12
N PHE A 72 -1.78 -22.88 15.24
CA PHE A 72 -1.81 -21.44 15.49
C PHE A 72 -3.26 -20.95 15.60
N ILE A 73 -3.64 -20.49 16.79
CA ILE A 73 -4.97 -19.95 17.07
C ILE A 73 -5.08 -18.54 16.52
N GLY A 74 -6.05 -18.34 15.62
CA GLY A 74 -6.50 -17.03 15.13
C GLY A 74 -8.00 -16.88 15.34
N ASN A 75 -8.44 -15.75 15.89
CA ASN A 75 -9.88 -15.46 16.08
C ASN A 75 -10.36 -14.63 14.89
N ILE A 76 -11.07 -15.26 13.96
CA ILE A 76 -11.37 -14.68 12.65
C ILE A 76 -12.85 -14.45 12.50
N GLY A 77 -13.24 -13.23 12.16
CA GLY A 77 -14.59 -12.91 11.72
C GLY A 77 -14.77 -13.18 10.23
N TYR A 78 -15.90 -13.76 9.84
CA TYR A 78 -16.26 -13.92 8.43
C TYR A 78 -17.69 -13.47 8.18
N GLU A 79 -17.88 -12.56 7.23
CA GLU A 79 -19.14 -11.84 7.01
C GLU A 79 -20.32 -12.76 6.70
N SER A 80 -20.09 -13.88 6.01
CA SER A 80 -21.15 -14.83 5.64
C SER A 80 -21.42 -15.91 6.69
N THR A 81 -20.78 -15.84 7.86
CA THR A 81 -20.97 -16.80 8.95
C THR A 81 -21.67 -16.12 10.13
N PRO A 82 -22.88 -16.55 10.52
CA PRO A 82 -23.55 -16.03 11.70
C PRO A 82 -22.66 -16.14 12.94
N TYR A 83 -22.59 -15.05 13.71
CA TYR A 83 -21.75 -15.02 14.89
C TYR A 83 -22.35 -15.86 16.02
N GLY A 84 -21.49 -16.67 16.63
CA GLY A 84 -21.79 -17.39 17.85
C GLY A 84 -21.89 -16.47 19.07
N LYS A 85 -22.07 -17.10 20.23
CA LYS A 85 -22.26 -16.39 21.51
C LYS A 85 -20.97 -16.10 22.25
N VAL A 86 -19.89 -16.83 21.95
CA VAL A 86 -18.63 -16.78 22.70
C VAL A 86 -17.78 -15.62 22.21
N LYS A 87 -17.98 -14.44 22.81
CA LYS A 87 -17.24 -13.24 22.42
C LYS A 87 -15.77 -13.33 22.81
N LEU A 88 -14.89 -12.91 21.92
CA LEU A 88 -13.46 -12.81 22.19
C LEU A 88 -13.20 -12.01 23.48
N PHE A 89 -12.31 -12.52 24.34
CA PHE A 89 -11.98 -11.99 25.66
C PHE A 89 -13.10 -12.03 26.72
N SER A 90 -14.24 -12.66 26.45
CA SER A 90 -15.19 -13.03 27.50
C SER A 90 -14.65 -14.15 28.40
N ASP A 91 -15.22 -14.32 29.59
CA ASP A 91 -14.84 -15.39 30.50
C ASP A 91 -14.99 -16.78 29.87
N GLU A 92 -16.06 -16.99 29.08
CA GLU A 92 -16.28 -18.25 28.36
C GLU A 92 -15.20 -18.50 27.30
N TRP A 93 -14.74 -17.46 26.62
CA TRP A 93 -13.64 -17.58 25.65
C TRP A 93 -12.32 -17.94 26.35
N TRP A 94 -12.00 -17.29 27.48
CA TRP A 94 -10.80 -17.60 28.27
C TRP A 94 -10.80 -19.04 28.79
N ASP A 95 -11.96 -19.53 29.23
CA ASP A 95 -12.16 -20.88 29.73
C ASP A 95 -12.01 -21.94 28.61
N ILE A 96 -12.47 -21.64 27.40
CA ILE A 96 -12.24 -22.48 26.21
C ILE A 96 -10.75 -22.46 25.80
N LEU A 97 -10.10 -21.29 25.80
CA LEU A 97 -8.66 -21.19 25.52
C LEU A 97 -7.84 -22.00 26.52
N HIS A 98 -8.13 -21.88 27.82
CA HIS A 98 -7.45 -22.67 28.84
C HIS A 98 -7.66 -24.17 28.62
N THR A 99 -8.88 -24.60 28.26
CA THR A 99 -9.18 -25.99 27.93
C THR A 99 -8.38 -26.49 26.72
N ALA A 100 -8.26 -25.67 25.66
CA ALA A 100 -7.47 -25.98 24.48
C ALA A 100 -5.98 -26.13 24.82
N LEU A 101 -5.40 -25.18 25.56
CA LEU A 101 -3.98 -25.21 25.94
C LEU A 101 -3.64 -26.41 26.83
N LYS A 102 -4.50 -26.74 27.79
CA LYS A 102 -4.34 -27.93 28.64
C LYS A 102 -4.37 -29.22 27.80
N THR A 103 -5.36 -29.35 26.93
CA THR A 103 -5.51 -30.54 26.07
C THR A 103 -4.33 -30.67 25.09
N ALA A 104 -3.87 -29.56 24.51
CA ALA A 104 -2.72 -29.55 23.61
C ALA A 104 -1.45 -30.00 24.33
N THR A 105 -1.24 -29.54 25.57
CA THR A 105 -0.12 -29.97 26.42
C THR A 105 -0.14 -31.48 26.69
N GLU A 106 -1.31 -32.03 27.03
CA GLU A 106 -1.50 -33.47 27.26
C GLU A 106 -1.22 -34.31 26.00
N LEU A 107 -1.48 -33.75 24.81
CA LEU A 107 -1.26 -34.41 23.51
C LEU A 107 0.13 -34.14 22.90
N ASN A 108 0.98 -33.36 23.57
CA ASN A 108 2.25 -32.85 23.03
C ASN A 108 2.05 -32.13 21.68
N ILE A 109 1.11 -31.19 21.64
CA ILE A 109 0.87 -30.26 20.52
C ILE A 109 1.27 -28.86 20.98
N GLU A 110 2.14 -28.20 20.21
CA GLU A 110 2.54 -26.83 20.47
C GLU A 110 1.48 -25.84 19.97
N ILE A 111 1.19 -24.79 20.76
CA ILE A 111 0.19 -23.78 20.40
C ILE A 111 0.85 -22.42 20.27
N GLY A 112 0.70 -21.82 19.10
CA GLY A 112 0.92 -20.39 18.89
C GLY A 112 -0.41 -19.63 18.89
N ILE A 113 -0.38 -18.35 19.27
CA ILE A 113 -1.55 -17.47 19.24
C ILE A 113 -1.16 -16.20 18.50
N PHE A 114 -2.06 -15.70 17.66
CA PHE A 114 -1.84 -14.43 16.98
C PHE A 114 -1.76 -13.29 18.00
N ASN A 115 -0.90 -12.32 17.74
CA ASN A 115 -0.62 -11.21 18.66
C ASN A 115 -1.79 -10.23 18.84
N SER A 116 -2.80 -10.29 17.98
CA SER A 116 -4.04 -9.51 18.08
C SER A 116 -5.24 -10.30 17.53
N PRO A 117 -6.48 -9.87 17.80
CA PRO A 117 -7.66 -10.38 17.11
C PRO A 117 -7.51 -10.34 15.58
N GLY A 118 -8.13 -11.26 14.86
CA GLY A 118 -8.01 -11.39 13.41
C GLY A 118 -6.76 -12.16 12.96
N TRP A 119 -6.40 -12.01 11.69
CA TRP A 119 -5.22 -12.65 11.09
C TRP A 119 -3.98 -11.73 11.03
N SER A 120 -4.17 -10.41 11.18
CA SER A 120 -3.14 -9.38 11.10
C SER A 120 -3.74 -8.03 11.53
N GLN A 121 -2.99 -7.04 12.02
CA GLN A 121 -1.55 -7.09 12.30
C GLN A 121 -1.24 -6.85 13.77
N SER A 122 -1.68 -5.73 14.34
CA SER A 122 -1.39 -5.34 15.74
C SER A 122 -2.42 -4.32 16.22
N GLY A 123 -3.70 -4.59 15.98
CA GLY A 123 -4.81 -3.69 16.29
C GLY A 123 -5.63 -4.17 17.49
N GLY A 124 -6.27 -3.23 18.18
CA GLY A 124 -7.23 -3.57 19.23
C GLY A 124 -7.93 -2.33 19.78
N PRO A 125 -9.11 -2.47 20.41
CA PRO A 125 -9.89 -1.35 20.95
C PRO A 125 -9.18 -0.58 22.08
N TRP A 126 -8.09 -1.13 22.63
CA TRP A 126 -7.25 -0.48 23.64
C TRP A 126 -6.24 0.52 23.05
N ILE A 127 -6.05 0.55 21.73
CA ILE A 127 -5.13 1.48 21.05
C ILE A 127 -5.81 2.84 20.87
N LYS A 128 -5.29 3.87 21.52
CA LYS A 128 -5.76 5.26 21.33
C LYS A 128 -5.29 5.81 19.97
N PRO A 129 -5.96 6.82 19.39
CA PRO A 129 -5.50 7.42 18.14
C PRO A 129 -4.05 7.91 18.19
N SER A 130 -3.62 8.48 19.33
CA SER A 130 -2.24 8.93 19.55
C SER A 130 -1.19 7.80 19.62
N GLN A 131 -1.63 6.54 19.73
CA GLN A 131 -0.79 5.33 19.78
C GLN A 131 -0.85 4.52 18.48
N SER A 132 -1.67 4.93 17.51
CA SER A 132 -1.76 4.29 16.20
C SER A 132 -0.58 4.68 15.30
N MET A 133 -0.51 4.07 14.12
CA MET A 133 0.42 4.48 13.06
C MET A 133 0.14 5.95 12.66
N ARG A 134 1.21 6.71 12.40
CA ARG A 134 1.14 8.16 12.13
C ARG A 134 1.85 8.49 10.83
N TYR A 135 1.39 9.54 10.16
CA TYR A 135 2.02 10.13 8.99
C TYR A 135 2.18 11.64 9.18
N LEU A 136 3.04 12.26 8.37
CA LEU A 136 3.17 13.72 8.33
C LEU A 136 2.12 14.29 7.38
N SER A 137 1.45 15.36 7.84
CA SER A 137 0.53 16.15 7.04
C SER A 137 0.78 17.63 7.31
N SER A 138 0.28 18.51 6.45
CA SER A 138 0.49 19.95 6.53
C SER A 138 -0.73 20.72 6.05
N SER A 139 -0.88 21.92 6.61
CA SER A 139 -1.73 22.99 6.07
C SER A 139 -0.82 24.16 5.66
N GLU A 140 -1.23 24.92 4.65
CA GLU A 140 -0.46 26.05 4.15
C GLU A 140 -1.27 27.34 4.23
N THR A 141 -0.58 28.46 4.46
CA THR A 141 -1.20 29.79 4.47
C THR A 141 -0.23 30.80 3.88
N SER A 142 -0.66 31.49 2.83
CA SER A 142 0.11 32.56 2.19
C SER A 142 -0.17 33.92 2.83
N VAL A 143 0.88 34.69 3.13
CA VAL A 143 0.79 36.01 3.78
C VAL A 143 1.70 37.02 3.10
N LYS A 144 1.24 38.27 2.94
CA LYS A 144 2.05 39.38 2.43
C LYS A 144 2.86 40.01 3.56
N GLY A 145 4.18 39.92 3.52
CA GLY A 145 5.09 40.56 4.47
C GLY A 145 5.76 41.84 3.92
N PRO A 146 6.63 42.49 4.72
CA PRO A 146 6.89 42.20 6.14
C PRO A 146 5.78 42.77 7.04
N LYS A 147 5.20 41.94 7.91
CA LYS A 147 4.27 42.37 8.98
C LYS A 147 4.31 41.38 10.15
N ASN A 148 4.06 41.88 11.36
CA ASN A 148 3.74 41.01 12.49
C ASN A 148 2.35 40.40 12.27
N LEU A 149 2.23 39.10 12.53
CA LEU A 149 1.02 38.33 12.28
C LEU A 149 0.55 37.67 13.57
N ASN A 150 -0.74 37.81 13.86
CA ASN A 150 -1.45 36.99 14.81
C ASN A 150 -2.68 36.43 14.09
N ILE A 151 -2.55 35.23 13.53
CA ILE A 151 -3.59 34.56 12.75
C ILE A 151 -3.76 33.13 13.25
N LYS A 152 -4.97 32.63 13.12
CA LYS A 152 -5.26 31.21 13.31
C LYS A 152 -4.95 30.49 12.01
N LEU A 153 -4.02 29.53 12.06
CA LEU A 153 -3.70 28.67 10.92
C LEU A 153 -4.72 27.54 10.82
N ASP A 154 -4.95 27.09 9.59
CA ASP A 154 -5.77 25.91 9.34
C ASP A 154 -5.09 24.65 9.90
N LYS A 155 -5.91 23.67 10.25
CA LYS A 155 -5.44 22.37 10.74
C LYS A 155 -5.41 21.39 9.57
N PRO A 156 -4.40 20.51 9.47
CA PRO A 156 -4.35 19.49 8.42
C PRO A 156 -5.44 18.42 8.55
N GLY A 157 -6.08 18.30 9.72
CA GLY A 157 -7.15 17.35 9.98
C GLY A 157 -7.77 17.53 11.37
N PRO A 158 -8.87 16.82 11.67
CA PRO A 158 -9.54 16.89 12.97
C PRO A 158 -8.66 16.36 14.11
N GLU A 159 -7.91 15.28 13.84
CA GLU A 159 -6.93 14.71 14.76
C GLU A 159 -5.52 14.94 14.21
N PHE A 160 -4.77 15.81 14.88
CA PHE A 160 -3.38 16.11 14.53
C PHE A 160 -2.61 16.51 15.78
N GLN A 161 -1.29 16.49 15.68
CA GLN A 161 -0.39 17.02 16.68
C GLN A 161 0.60 17.93 15.96
N ASP A 162 0.80 19.13 16.49
CA ASP A 162 1.80 20.05 15.94
C ASP A 162 3.20 19.41 15.97
N VAL A 163 3.85 19.45 14.82
CA VAL A 163 5.26 19.10 14.69
C VAL A 163 6.09 20.37 14.67
N ARG A 164 5.92 21.21 13.65
CA ARG A 164 6.59 22.51 13.48
C ARG A 164 5.74 23.44 12.61
N VAL A 165 5.91 24.75 12.83
CA VAL A 165 5.49 25.79 11.88
C VAL A 165 6.75 26.30 11.19
N ILE A 166 6.75 26.29 9.86
CA ILE A 166 7.87 26.76 9.03
C ILE A 166 7.36 27.93 8.20
N ALA A 167 8.07 29.06 8.27
CA ALA A 167 7.84 30.21 7.41
C ALA A 167 9.05 30.41 6.50
N PHE A 168 8.81 30.60 5.22
CA PHE A 168 9.85 30.92 4.24
C PHE A 168 9.38 32.06 3.35
N LYS A 169 10.32 32.83 2.80
CA LYS A 169 10.01 33.84 1.81
C LYS A 169 9.64 33.14 0.50
N ALA A 170 8.37 33.15 0.17
CA ALA A 170 7.87 32.60 -1.08
C ALA A 170 8.40 33.42 -2.28
N PRO A 171 8.82 32.76 -3.38
CA PRO A 171 9.06 33.44 -4.66
C PRO A 171 7.84 34.23 -5.15
N GLU A 172 8.03 35.27 -5.97
CA GLU A 172 6.94 36.18 -6.41
C GLU A 172 5.71 35.49 -7.02
N LYS A 173 5.89 34.33 -7.67
CA LYS A 173 4.81 33.55 -8.30
C LYS A 173 4.57 32.21 -7.59
N TYR A 174 4.98 32.07 -6.34
CA TYR A 174 4.73 30.84 -5.59
C TYR A 174 3.23 30.58 -5.46
N GLY A 175 2.80 29.35 -5.71
CA GLY A 175 1.40 28.96 -5.69
C GLY A 175 0.56 29.48 -6.87
N SER A 176 1.09 30.36 -7.74
CA SER A 176 0.33 30.81 -8.91
C SER A 176 0.12 29.66 -9.88
N THR A 177 -1.15 29.42 -10.19
CA THR A 177 -1.58 28.39 -11.13
C THR A 177 -2.02 29.02 -12.44
N LEU A 178 -2.17 28.20 -13.45
CA LEU A 178 -2.68 28.65 -14.74
C LEU A 178 -4.16 29.08 -14.63
N ALA A 179 -4.93 28.55 -13.66
CA ALA A 179 -6.31 28.95 -13.41
C ALA A 179 -6.44 30.46 -13.13
N ASP A 180 -5.45 31.08 -12.47
CA ASP A 180 -5.39 32.52 -12.20
C ASP A 180 -5.45 33.39 -13.48
N PHE A 181 -5.15 32.80 -14.64
CA PHE A 181 -5.12 33.46 -15.95
C PHE A 181 -6.43 33.29 -16.75
N ASN A 182 -7.47 32.72 -16.14
CA ASN A 182 -8.78 32.45 -16.76
C ASN A 182 -8.65 31.79 -18.14
N PRO A 183 -8.03 30.59 -18.22
CA PRO A 183 -7.77 29.95 -19.49
C PRO A 183 -9.05 29.51 -20.19
N LYS A 184 -8.97 29.41 -21.51
CA LYS A 184 -9.98 28.73 -22.32
C LYS A 184 -9.65 27.25 -22.40
N LEU A 185 -10.55 26.41 -21.92
CA LEU A 185 -10.45 24.95 -22.01
C LEU A 185 -11.14 24.43 -23.27
N ARG A 186 -10.53 23.43 -23.92
CA ARG A 186 -11.17 22.67 -25.02
C ARG A 186 -10.80 21.21 -24.92
N ALA A 187 -11.76 20.33 -25.13
CA ALA A 187 -11.52 18.90 -25.26
C ALA A 187 -11.62 18.48 -26.73
N SER A 188 -10.85 17.47 -27.13
CA SER A 188 -10.92 16.88 -28.47
C SER A 188 -12.21 16.08 -28.72
N GLN A 189 -13.00 15.86 -27.68
CA GLN A 189 -14.28 15.14 -27.67
C GLN A 189 -15.23 15.87 -26.70
N PRO A 190 -16.57 15.71 -26.79
CA PRO A 190 -17.49 16.31 -25.82
C PRO A 190 -17.19 15.87 -24.39
N VAL A 191 -16.99 16.84 -23.51
CA VAL A 191 -16.82 16.68 -22.05
C VAL A 191 -17.61 17.81 -21.39
N GLU A 192 -18.46 17.46 -20.42
CA GLU A 192 -19.29 18.43 -19.70
C GLU A 192 -18.51 19.08 -18.56
N ASN A 193 -18.80 20.34 -18.26
CA ASN A 193 -18.28 21.10 -17.12
C ASN A 193 -16.74 21.09 -17.00
N LEU A 194 -16.03 21.28 -18.13
CA LEU A 194 -14.56 21.27 -18.18
C LEU A 194 -13.92 22.27 -17.22
N GLU A 195 -14.59 23.40 -16.95
CA GLU A 195 -14.16 24.44 -16.03
C GLU A 195 -13.93 23.92 -14.60
N ASN A 196 -14.61 22.85 -14.19
CA ASN A 196 -14.40 22.22 -12.89
C ASN A 196 -13.03 21.55 -12.76
N LEU A 197 -12.27 21.36 -13.86
CA LEU A 197 -10.90 20.85 -13.78
C LEU A 197 -9.92 21.85 -13.18
N ILE A 198 -10.28 23.11 -13.04
CA ILE A 198 -9.38 24.19 -12.61
C ILE A 198 -10.09 25.18 -11.67
N ASP A 199 -11.17 24.76 -11.03
CA ASP A 199 -12.00 25.62 -10.17
C ASP A 199 -11.42 25.75 -8.75
N GLY A 200 -10.36 24.99 -8.44
CA GLY A 200 -9.72 24.98 -7.13
C GLY A 200 -10.49 24.16 -6.09
N ASN A 201 -11.49 23.38 -6.50
CA ASN A 201 -12.30 22.54 -5.64
C ASN A 201 -12.08 21.06 -5.96
N GLN A 202 -11.50 20.31 -5.02
CA GLN A 202 -11.23 18.88 -5.21
C GLN A 202 -12.48 17.99 -4.99
N GLU A 203 -13.62 18.57 -4.63
CA GLU A 203 -14.90 17.85 -4.47
C GLU A 203 -15.73 17.82 -5.77
N THR A 204 -15.48 18.74 -6.70
CA THR A 204 -16.05 18.71 -8.05
C THR A 204 -15.26 17.72 -8.90
N VAL A 205 -15.97 16.94 -9.73
CA VAL A 205 -15.34 15.92 -10.59
C VAL A 205 -15.81 16.09 -12.02
N VAL A 206 -14.87 15.99 -12.95
CA VAL A 206 -15.13 15.93 -14.39
C VAL A 206 -14.90 14.50 -14.87
N PRO A 207 -15.97 13.76 -15.23
CA PRO A 207 -15.85 12.46 -15.88
C PRO A 207 -15.26 12.63 -17.28
N LEU A 208 -14.26 11.81 -17.61
CA LEU A 208 -13.57 11.83 -18.88
C LEU A 208 -13.83 10.54 -19.66
N PRO A 209 -13.97 10.59 -20.99
CA PRO A 209 -14.22 9.41 -21.82
C PRO A 209 -13.12 8.35 -21.66
N ALA A 210 -13.55 7.11 -21.44
CA ALA A 210 -12.69 5.94 -21.33
C ALA A 210 -12.33 5.34 -22.70
N GLY A 211 -11.23 4.59 -22.77
CA GLY A 211 -10.85 3.78 -23.94
C GLY A 211 -10.40 4.52 -25.20
N THR A 212 -10.69 5.81 -25.34
CA THR A 212 -10.20 6.66 -26.45
C THR A 212 -9.12 7.63 -25.98
N SER A 213 -8.42 8.25 -26.92
CA SER A 213 -7.47 9.32 -26.61
C SER A 213 -8.22 10.64 -26.44
N LEU A 214 -8.01 11.34 -25.32
CA LEU A 214 -8.62 12.63 -25.03
C LEU A 214 -7.52 13.67 -24.87
N ALA A 215 -7.51 14.69 -25.74
CA ALA A 215 -6.66 15.86 -25.57
C ALA A 215 -7.47 16.99 -24.92
N LEU A 216 -6.94 17.55 -23.83
CA LEU A 216 -7.45 18.74 -23.18
C LEU A 216 -6.47 19.90 -23.42
N ASP A 217 -6.91 20.90 -24.15
CA ASP A 217 -6.19 22.13 -24.44
C ASP A 217 -6.52 23.19 -23.39
N ILE A 218 -5.47 23.86 -22.91
CA ILE A 218 -5.53 24.91 -21.91
C ILE A 218 -4.83 26.13 -22.51
N GLU A 219 -5.63 27.12 -22.92
CA GLU A 219 -5.18 28.30 -23.66
C GLU A 219 -5.30 29.58 -22.80
N THR A 220 -4.20 30.29 -22.56
CA THR A 220 -4.16 31.58 -21.86
C THR A 220 -3.93 32.74 -22.84
N LYS A 221 -4.34 33.96 -22.45
CA LYS A 221 -4.06 35.18 -23.24
C LYS A 221 -2.57 35.57 -23.18
N GLU A 222 -1.95 35.32 -22.03
CA GLU A 222 -0.57 35.69 -21.72
C GLU A 222 0.30 34.43 -21.53
N ASN A 223 1.61 34.61 -21.63
CA ASN A 223 2.55 33.50 -21.40
C ASN A 223 2.54 33.09 -19.93
N PHE A 224 2.42 31.78 -19.70
CA PHE A 224 2.58 31.18 -18.38
C PHE A 224 3.81 30.27 -18.38
N THR A 225 4.64 30.35 -17.34
CA THR A 225 5.80 29.48 -17.15
C THR A 225 5.46 28.37 -16.16
N ALA A 226 5.13 27.18 -16.67
CA ALA A 226 4.82 26.01 -15.87
C ALA A 226 6.09 25.28 -15.42
N ARG A 227 6.07 24.74 -14.19
CA ARG A 227 7.12 23.91 -13.59
C ARG A 227 6.60 22.60 -13.02
N SER A 228 5.29 22.49 -12.78
CA SER A 228 4.67 21.23 -12.42
C SER A 228 3.24 21.12 -12.92
N PHE A 229 2.80 19.88 -13.06
CA PHE A 229 1.41 19.49 -13.26
C PHE A 229 1.03 18.58 -12.10
N VAL A 230 -0.03 18.94 -11.36
CA VAL A 230 -0.59 18.09 -10.30
C VAL A 230 -2.01 17.72 -10.68
N ILE A 231 -2.29 16.42 -10.73
CA ILE A 231 -3.61 15.88 -11.06
C ILE A 231 -4.20 15.31 -9.77
N HIS A 232 -5.33 15.85 -9.34
CA HIS A 232 -6.14 15.27 -8.28
C HIS A 232 -7.17 14.35 -8.93
N PRO A 233 -7.06 13.03 -8.75
CA PRO A 233 -8.00 12.09 -9.35
C PRO A 233 -9.35 12.14 -8.63
N GLU A 234 -10.41 11.67 -9.30
CA GLU A 234 -11.61 11.24 -8.57
C GLU A 234 -11.23 10.14 -7.56
N HIS A 235 -11.91 10.12 -6.41
CA HIS A 235 -11.72 9.10 -5.37
C HIS A 235 -12.34 7.74 -5.77
N LYS A 236 -11.93 7.22 -6.94
CA LYS A 236 -12.36 5.97 -7.55
C LYS A 236 -11.20 5.30 -8.27
N LYS A 237 -11.30 3.97 -8.42
CA LYS A 237 -10.29 3.16 -9.11
C LYS A 237 -10.07 3.69 -10.52
N LEU A 238 -8.84 4.07 -10.80
CA LEU A 238 -8.50 4.58 -12.12
C LEU A 238 -7.10 4.20 -12.59
N ARG A 239 -6.97 4.11 -13.92
CA ARG A 239 -5.70 3.97 -14.60
C ARG A 239 -5.78 4.65 -15.96
N ALA A 240 -4.72 5.35 -16.34
CA ALA A 240 -4.58 5.97 -17.66
C ALA A 240 -3.10 6.22 -17.96
N ASN A 241 -2.76 6.36 -19.24
CA ASN A 241 -1.52 7.00 -19.66
C ASN A 241 -1.79 8.49 -19.86
N ALA A 242 -0.82 9.33 -19.54
CA ALA A 242 -0.91 10.77 -19.72
C ALA A 242 0.34 11.35 -20.37
N GLU A 243 0.15 12.36 -21.22
CA GLU A 243 1.22 13.16 -21.81
C GLU A 243 0.97 14.64 -21.57
N ILE A 244 1.99 15.35 -21.11
CA ILE A 244 1.99 16.82 -21.05
C ILE A 244 2.67 17.33 -22.31
N GLN A 245 1.98 18.18 -23.06
CA GLN A 245 2.42 18.75 -24.32
C GLN A 245 2.35 20.28 -24.28
N VAL A 246 3.17 20.92 -25.11
CA VAL A 246 3.16 22.37 -25.33
C VAL A 246 3.07 22.67 -26.81
N LYS A 247 2.34 23.72 -27.17
CA LYS A 247 2.29 24.18 -28.56
C LYS A 247 3.54 24.98 -28.91
N GLU A 248 4.26 24.56 -29.95
CA GLU A 248 5.43 25.21 -30.54
C GLU A 248 5.26 25.21 -32.06
N ASN A 249 5.41 26.35 -32.74
CA ASN A 249 5.34 26.44 -34.21
C ASN A 249 4.10 25.75 -34.84
N ASN A 250 2.93 25.93 -34.24
CA ASN A 250 1.64 25.30 -34.63
C ASN A 250 1.53 23.78 -34.48
N SER A 251 2.54 23.10 -33.95
CA SER A 251 2.45 21.69 -33.55
C SER A 251 2.54 21.55 -32.03
N TYR A 252 2.13 20.39 -31.50
CA TYR A 252 2.30 20.06 -30.09
C TYR A 252 3.52 19.16 -29.91
N ARG A 253 4.39 19.52 -28.96
CA ARG A 253 5.54 18.73 -28.56
C ARG A 253 5.32 18.15 -27.17
N THR A 254 5.51 16.84 -27.01
CA THR A 254 5.48 16.18 -25.70
C THR A 254 6.69 16.58 -24.86
N ILE A 255 6.42 16.98 -23.62
CA ILE A 255 7.42 17.35 -22.60
C ILE A 255 7.65 16.17 -21.66
N ARG A 256 6.57 15.50 -21.25
CA ARG A 256 6.60 14.33 -20.36
C ARG A 256 5.49 13.36 -20.71
N SER A 257 5.78 12.09 -20.55
CA SER A 257 4.82 10.98 -20.59
C SER A 257 4.91 10.22 -19.27
N PHE A 258 3.78 9.80 -18.72
CA PHE A 258 3.71 9.08 -17.45
C PHE A 258 2.45 8.22 -17.37
N GLU A 259 2.44 7.30 -16.41
CA GLU A 259 1.29 6.47 -16.08
C GLU A 259 0.59 7.04 -14.83
N ILE A 260 -0.73 7.12 -14.89
CA ILE A 260 -1.61 7.32 -13.75
C ILE A 260 -2.12 5.96 -13.32
N ASN A 261 -1.81 5.55 -12.09
CA ASN A 261 -2.27 4.28 -11.54
C ASN A 261 -2.73 4.42 -10.09
N ARG A 262 -4.04 4.34 -9.91
CA ARG A 262 -4.81 4.37 -8.66
C ARG A 262 -5.86 3.26 -8.71
N SER A 263 -5.47 2.07 -9.17
CA SER A 263 -6.35 0.92 -9.41
C SER A 263 -6.59 0.05 -8.17
N ASN A 264 -5.69 0.13 -7.19
CA ASN A 264 -5.79 -0.57 -5.91
C ASN A 264 -6.02 0.44 -4.78
N ASP A 265 -7.13 0.25 -4.08
CA ASP A 265 -7.62 1.07 -2.97
C ASP A 265 -7.62 0.32 -1.64
N ASN A 266 -7.02 -0.88 -1.61
CA ASN A 266 -6.90 -1.61 -0.37
C ASN A 266 -6.05 -0.82 0.63
N LEU A 267 -6.43 -0.86 1.90
CA LEU A 267 -5.70 -0.18 2.99
C LEU A 267 -4.21 -0.54 3.06
N ASN A 268 -3.84 -1.74 2.60
CA ASN A 268 -2.45 -2.20 2.59
C ASN A 268 -1.57 -1.51 1.52
N VAL A 269 -2.14 -0.70 0.62
CA VAL A 269 -1.39 0.08 -0.37
C VAL A 269 -1.23 1.56 0.00
N GLY A 270 -1.42 1.92 1.26
CA GLY A 270 -1.19 3.28 1.78
C GLY A 270 -2.46 3.91 2.36
N PHE A 271 -2.28 5.00 3.10
CA PHE A 271 -3.39 5.72 3.75
C PHE A 271 -4.11 6.72 2.85
N ASP A 272 -3.53 7.03 1.67
CA ASP A 272 -4.14 7.87 0.65
C ASP A 272 -3.95 7.23 -0.74
N PRO A 273 -4.67 6.12 -1.05
CA PRO A 273 -4.49 5.39 -2.29
C PRO A 273 -4.85 6.19 -3.54
N TYR A 274 -5.55 7.32 -3.38
CA TYR A 274 -5.98 8.25 -4.44
C TYR A 274 -5.25 9.59 -4.39
N GLY A 275 -4.14 9.67 -3.66
CA GLY A 275 -3.38 10.90 -3.55
C GLY A 275 -2.92 11.45 -4.91
N PRO A 276 -2.60 12.76 -4.98
CA PRO A 276 -2.37 13.47 -6.22
C PRO A 276 -1.20 12.90 -7.03
N ILE A 277 -1.27 13.06 -8.35
CA ILE A 277 -0.21 12.71 -9.29
C ILE A 277 0.56 13.99 -9.61
N ALA A 278 1.69 14.18 -8.94
CA ALA A 278 2.57 15.33 -9.17
C ALA A 278 3.68 15.00 -10.16
N ILE A 279 3.72 15.73 -11.27
CA ILE A 279 4.73 15.63 -12.33
C ILE A 279 5.53 16.92 -12.37
N SER A 280 6.85 16.81 -12.22
CA SER A 280 7.76 17.95 -12.36
C SER A 280 8.17 18.09 -13.82
N ILE A 281 8.23 19.31 -14.33
CA ILE A 281 8.69 19.58 -15.69
C ILE A 281 9.80 20.63 -15.69
N PRO A 282 10.71 20.63 -16.68
CA PRO A 282 11.57 21.78 -16.93
C PRO A 282 10.73 23.05 -17.11
N PRO A 283 11.20 24.24 -16.67
CA PRO A 283 10.48 25.48 -16.84
C PRO A 283 10.06 25.68 -18.30
N THR A 284 8.76 25.62 -18.56
CA THR A 284 8.19 25.66 -19.90
C THR A 284 7.26 26.86 -20.01
N THR A 285 7.58 27.78 -20.91
CA THR A 285 6.79 29.01 -21.12
C THR A 285 5.96 28.89 -22.38
N SER A 286 4.63 28.98 -22.24
CA SER A 286 3.72 28.99 -23.38
C SER A 286 2.37 29.61 -23.01
N LYS A 287 1.57 29.88 -24.04
CA LYS A 287 0.14 30.21 -23.91
C LYS A 287 -0.76 28.98 -24.05
N ASN A 288 -0.22 27.86 -24.52
CA ASN A 288 -0.99 26.70 -24.94
C ASN A 288 -0.33 25.44 -24.38
N PHE A 289 -0.95 24.89 -23.33
CA PHE A 289 -0.61 23.60 -22.79
C PHE A 289 -1.67 22.60 -23.20
N ARG A 290 -1.28 21.34 -23.33
CA ARG A 290 -2.19 20.23 -23.61
C ARG A 290 -1.85 19.07 -22.69
N ILE A 291 -2.87 18.43 -22.13
CA ILE A 291 -2.73 17.11 -21.52
C ILE A 291 -3.50 16.10 -22.36
N VAL A 292 -2.85 14.99 -22.69
CA VAL A 292 -3.45 13.90 -23.46
C VAL A 292 -3.59 12.69 -22.56
N PHE A 293 -4.81 12.21 -22.36
CA PHE A 293 -5.10 10.95 -21.68
C PHE A 293 -5.34 9.86 -22.71
N SER A 294 -4.78 8.68 -22.50
CA SER A 294 -5.03 7.50 -23.32
C SER A 294 -5.09 6.24 -22.47
N LYS A 295 -5.71 5.18 -23.00
CA LYS A 295 -5.91 3.90 -22.27
C LYS A 295 -6.57 4.10 -20.89
N ALA A 296 -7.45 5.08 -20.76
CA ALA A 296 -8.19 5.35 -19.54
C ALA A 296 -9.19 4.21 -19.26
N THR A 297 -9.24 3.75 -18.00
CA THR A 297 -10.22 2.78 -17.52
C THR A 297 -11.65 3.36 -17.56
N PRO A 298 -12.70 2.52 -17.57
CA PRO A 298 -14.07 2.99 -17.35
C PRO A 298 -14.17 3.85 -16.08
N ASN A 299 -15.05 4.85 -16.10
CA ASN A 299 -15.26 5.80 -15.00
C ASN A 299 -13.99 6.61 -14.62
N PHE A 300 -13.14 6.95 -15.59
CA PHE A 300 -11.99 7.83 -15.37
C PHE A 300 -12.47 9.27 -15.10
N GLY A 301 -12.28 9.75 -13.86
CA GLY A 301 -12.63 11.11 -13.46
C GLY A 301 -11.40 11.85 -12.91
N ILE A 302 -11.37 13.16 -13.14
CA ILE A 302 -10.38 14.07 -12.55
C ILE A 302 -11.15 15.10 -11.73
N ALA A 303 -10.70 15.31 -10.50
CA ALA A 303 -11.25 16.32 -9.62
C ALA A 303 -10.66 17.70 -9.94
N GLU A 304 -9.33 17.80 -10.01
CA GLU A 304 -8.64 19.07 -10.22
C GLU A 304 -7.33 18.85 -11.00
N LEU A 305 -6.98 19.79 -11.87
CA LEU A 305 -5.75 19.85 -12.65
C LEU A 305 -5.02 21.17 -12.35
N GLN A 306 -3.94 21.08 -11.59
CA GLN A 306 -3.12 22.24 -11.24
C GLN A 306 -1.89 22.32 -12.14
N VAL A 307 -1.88 23.30 -13.04
CA VAL A 307 -0.68 23.67 -13.81
C VAL A 307 0.00 24.83 -13.07
N SER A 308 1.09 24.55 -12.36
CA SER A 308 1.70 25.51 -11.43
C SER A 308 3.01 26.08 -11.97
N SER A 309 3.26 27.35 -11.61
CA SER A 309 4.56 27.99 -11.83
C SER A 309 5.58 27.63 -10.75
N SER A 310 5.14 27.01 -9.66
CA SER A 310 6.01 26.48 -8.61
C SER A 310 6.48 25.06 -8.96
N PRO A 311 7.72 24.68 -8.60
CA PRO A 311 8.13 23.29 -8.72
C PRO A 311 7.38 22.42 -7.71
N ALA A 312 7.12 21.18 -8.07
CA ALA A 312 6.62 20.15 -7.16
C ALA A 312 7.63 19.00 -7.11
N VAL A 313 7.77 18.37 -5.94
CA VAL A 313 8.50 17.11 -5.86
C VAL A 313 7.70 16.05 -6.63
N GLU A 314 8.25 15.58 -7.74
CA GLU A 314 7.59 14.55 -8.57
C GLU A 314 7.27 13.31 -7.73
N SER A 315 6.05 12.76 -7.86
CA SER A 315 5.58 11.58 -7.13
C SER A 315 5.73 11.70 -5.60
N PHE A 316 5.45 12.88 -5.03
CA PHE A 316 5.58 13.06 -3.58
C PHE A 316 4.64 12.15 -2.78
N THR A 317 3.45 11.84 -3.29
CA THR A 317 2.50 10.89 -2.68
C THR A 317 3.15 9.51 -2.49
N GLU A 318 3.85 9.02 -3.51
CA GLU A 318 4.59 7.76 -3.43
C GLU A 318 5.84 7.88 -2.55
N LYS A 319 6.58 8.99 -2.63
CA LYS A 319 7.83 9.20 -1.85
C LYS A 319 7.57 9.37 -0.35
N THR A 320 6.39 9.85 0.03
CA THR A 320 5.94 9.96 1.43
C THR A 320 5.28 8.67 1.93
N LEU A 321 5.18 7.64 1.09
CA LEU A 321 4.50 6.38 1.37
C LEU A 321 3.01 6.53 1.65
N ALA A 322 2.41 7.67 1.27
CA ALA A 322 0.96 7.87 1.33
C ALA A 322 0.22 6.90 0.40
N LYS A 323 0.86 6.55 -0.73
CA LYS A 323 0.45 5.48 -1.63
C LYS A 323 1.64 4.61 -2.04
N MET A 324 1.54 3.32 -1.75
CA MET A 324 2.52 2.28 -2.08
C MET A 324 2.29 1.69 -3.47
N PHE A 325 3.20 0.82 -3.92
CA PHE A 325 3.05 0.11 -5.19
C PHE A 325 1.73 -0.67 -5.27
N GLN A 326 1.12 -0.71 -6.45
CA GLN A 326 -0.28 -1.14 -6.62
C GLN A 326 -0.46 -2.65 -6.53
N THR A 327 0.62 -3.43 -6.64
CA THR A 327 0.59 -4.88 -6.46
C THR A 327 1.37 -5.26 -5.19
N PRO A 328 0.90 -6.27 -4.44
CA PRO A 328 1.55 -6.73 -3.21
C PRO A 328 2.90 -7.41 -3.47
N LEU A 329 3.19 -7.77 -4.73
CA LEU A 329 4.44 -8.39 -5.15
C LEU A 329 5.22 -7.39 -6.01
N PRO A 330 6.46 -7.01 -5.65
CA PRO A 330 7.39 -6.54 -6.65
C PRO A 330 7.68 -7.74 -7.55
N TYR A 331 7.17 -7.72 -8.78
CA TYR A 331 7.66 -8.68 -9.77
C TYR A 331 9.06 -8.23 -10.17
N TRP A 332 10.04 -9.10 -9.98
CA TRP A 332 11.40 -8.89 -10.47
C TRP A 332 11.40 -9.42 -11.89
N ASN A 333 11.07 -8.55 -12.85
CA ASN A 333 11.21 -8.84 -14.27
C ASN A 333 12.53 -8.31 -14.80
#